data_AF-A0A351X7A4-F1
#
_entry.id   AF-A0A351X7A4-F1
#
_cell.length_a   1.000
_cell.length_b   1.000
_cell.length_c   1.000
_cell.angle_alpha   90.00
_cell.angle_beta   90.00
_cell.angle_gamma   90.00
#
_symmetry.space_group_name_H-M   'P 1'
#
loop_
_entity.id
_entity.type
_entity.pdbx_description
1 polymer ?
#
loop_
_entity_poly.entity_id
_entity_poly.type
_entity_poly.pdbx_seq_one_letter_code
_entity_poly.pdbx_strand_id
1 'polypeptide(L)'
;RSDGGVNLEAANQALTAGKPIHVMFSRLTGLDLNQGITLEAELDPKEQPFLKDHALNGIPLLPGVMGIEGFSVASKHISSVLASEKSGFDVARLEDIHFLAPFKFYKDAPRRITWRAQVAHEQGGLVAHVILESTLARPGRDDEKMLHFTGKVYLAPISDAHAERTMQPPVWNGAYTVEAKDIYQLYFHGPAFQVLEGVQRSGETVLGKLHRDTPAITAEGEELVSTPVLVELCMQTAGIWEAGSTGALALPSSIGELRLYHITPNGQPIFASVTPNHNAEGELSFDATVVDAKGRVYLELDNYRTSPLPYAVDEKLLKPLRGLVADKK
;
A
#
# COMPACT_ATOMS: atom_id res chain seq x y z
N ARG A 1 -8.21 -13.16 -33.65
CA ARG A 1 -7.34 -13.73 -32.61
C ARG A 1 -7.84 -13.20 -31.27
N SER A 2 -7.90 -14.04 -30.23
CA SER A 2 -8.47 -13.70 -28.91
C SER A 2 -7.52 -12.88 -28.02
N ASP A 3 -6.42 -12.38 -28.58
CA ASP A 3 -5.31 -11.69 -27.91
C ASP A 3 -5.32 -10.17 -28.14
N GLY A 4 -6.38 -9.64 -28.78
CA GLY A 4 -6.48 -8.20 -29.08
C GLY A 4 -5.37 -7.66 -29.99
N GLY A 5 -4.59 -8.53 -30.66
CA GLY A 5 -3.44 -8.13 -31.47
C GLY A 5 -2.12 -7.94 -30.70
N VAL A 6 -2.06 -8.29 -29.41
CA VAL A 6 -0.82 -8.21 -28.61
C VAL A 6 0.05 -9.45 -28.83
N ASN A 7 1.36 -9.25 -29.01
CA ASN A 7 2.33 -10.33 -28.90
C ASN A 7 2.52 -10.70 -27.42
N LEU A 8 1.67 -11.60 -26.93
CA LEU A 8 1.67 -12.04 -25.53
C LEU A 8 3.03 -12.63 -25.11
N GLU A 9 3.74 -13.31 -26.02
CA GLU A 9 5.04 -13.89 -25.71
C GLU A 9 6.08 -12.80 -25.42
N ALA A 10 6.19 -11.81 -26.30
CA ALA A 10 7.11 -10.67 -26.11
C ALA A 10 6.73 -9.83 -24.87
N ALA A 11 5.44 -9.62 -24.63
CA ALA A 11 4.96 -8.89 -23.47
C ALA A 11 5.25 -9.64 -22.15
N ASN A 12 5.08 -10.97 -22.13
CA ASN A 12 5.45 -11.79 -20.98
C ASN A 12 6.96 -11.81 -20.77
N GLN A 13 7.78 -11.87 -21.83
CA GLN A 13 9.23 -11.77 -21.71
C GLN A 13 9.65 -10.43 -21.08
N ALA A 14 9.02 -9.32 -21.46
CA ALA A 14 9.27 -8.01 -20.85
C ALA A 14 8.82 -7.97 -19.38
N LEU A 15 7.67 -8.57 -19.06
CA LEU A 15 7.14 -8.70 -17.69
C LEU A 15 8.12 -9.45 -16.77
N THR A 16 8.78 -10.49 -17.31
CA THR A 16 9.67 -11.37 -16.55
C THR A 16 11.17 -11.12 -16.80
N ALA A 17 11.53 -10.01 -17.45
CA ALA A 17 12.92 -9.72 -17.78
C ALA A 17 13.78 -9.34 -16.55
N GLY A 18 13.14 -8.89 -15.48
CA GLY A 18 13.79 -8.56 -14.20
C GLY A 18 14.20 -9.81 -13.42
N LYS A 19 15.30 -9.70 -12.65
CA LYS A 19 15.74 -10.72 -11.69
C LYS A 19 15.86 -10.09 -10.30
N PRO A 20 15.07 -10.52 -9.32
CA PRO A 20 13.94 -11.47 -9.42
C PRO A 20 12.75 -10.92 -10.25
N ILE A 21 11.86 -11.82 -10.71
CA ILE A 21 10.58 -11.46 -11.32
C ILE A 21 9.68 -10.92 -10.20
N HIS A 22 8.99 -9.81 -10.45
CA HIS A 22 8.16 -9.15 -9.44
C HIS A 22 7.00 -10.05 -8.97
N VAL A 23 6.89 -10.31 -7.66
CA VAL A 23 5.94 -11.30 -7.10
C VAL A 23 4.48 -11.09 -7.47
N MET A 24 4.06 -9.83 -7.65
CA MET A 24 2.65 -9.51 -7.90
C MET A 24 2.17 -9.93 -9.31
N PHE A 25 3.07 -10.37 -10.19
CA PHE A 25 2.75 -10.73 -11.58
C PHE A 25 3.51 -11.96 -12.07
N SER A 26 2.79 -12.92 -12.61
CA SER A 26 3.39 -14.11 -13.24
C SER A 26 3.24 -14.11 -14.75
N ARG A 27 2.16 -13.52 -15.28
CA ARG A 27 1.90 -13.47 -16.73
C ARG A 27 0.85 -12.45 -17.15
N LEU A 28 1.02 -11.89 -18.34
CA LEU A 28 -0.02 -11.25 -19.14
C LEU A 28 -0.86 -12.32 -19.85
N THR A 29 -2.15 -12.35 -19.57
CA THR A 29 -3.08 -13.38 -20.09
C THR A 29 -4.07 -12.88 -21.12
N GLY A 30 -4.25 -11.56 -21.25
CA GLY A 30 -5.14 -11.02 -22.26
C GLY A 30 -5.04 -9.51 -22.44
N LEU A 31 -5.56 -9.06 -23.58
CA LEU A 31 -5.89 -7.66 -23.86
C LEU A 31 -7.35 -7.62 -24.32
N ASP A 32 -8.13 -6.75 -23.68
CA ASP A 32 -9.46 -6.37 -24.12
C ASP A 32 -9.49 -4.85 -24.37
N LEU A 33 -10.15 -4.42 -25.45
CA LEU A 33 -10.16 -3.00 -25.83
C LEU A 33 -10.87 -2.12 -24.80
N ASN A 34 -11.82 -2.67 -24.05
CA ASN A 34 -12.61 -1.96 -23.05
C ASN A 34 -12.09 -2.17 -21.62
N GLN A 35 -11.36 -3.25 -21.35
CA GLN A 35 -10.87 -3.60 -20.01
C GLN A 35 -9.35 -3.51 -19.88
N GLY A 36 -8.63 -3.20 -20.96
CA GLY A 36 -7.18 -3.10 -20.98
C GLY A 36 -6.48 -4.45 -20.84
N ILE A 37 -5.29 -4.44 -20.26
CA ILE A 37 -4.51 -5.65 -20.06
C ILE A 37 -5.02 -6.44 -18.85
N THR A 38 -4.93 -7.76 -18.93
CA THR A 38 -5.18 -8.67 -17.81
C THR A 38 -3.88 -9.35 -17.41
N LEU A 39 -3.47 -9.14 -16.15
CA LEU A 39 -2.32 -9.79 -15.57
C LEU A 39 -2.78 -10.76 -14.47
N GLU A 40 -2.11 -11.90 -14.35
CA GLU A 40 -2.37 -12.88 -13.31
C GLU A 40 -1.10 -13.21 -12.53
N ALA A 41 -1.28 -13.48 -11.24
CA ALA A 41 -0.28 -14.14 -10.41
C ALA A 41 -0.94 -15.23 -9.56
N GLU A 42 -0.16 -16.21 -9.14
CA GLU A 42 -0.54 -17.13 -8.07
C GLU A 42 0.31 -16.79 -6.85
N LEU A 43 -0.34 -16.47 -5.73
CA LEU A 43 0.32 -16.11 -4.49
C LEU A 43 0.13 -17.23 -3.47
N ASP A 44 1.21 -17.65 -2.82
CA ASP A 44 1.20 -18.67 -1.76
C ASP A 44 1.63 -18.04 -0.43
N PRO A 45 0.77 -18.07 0.62
CA PRO A 45 1.14 -17.62 1.96
C PRO A 45 2.37 -18.30 2.58
N LYS A 46 2.73 -19.50 2.10
CA LYS A 46 3.90 -20.24 2.60
C LYS A 46 5.22 -19.74 2.02
N GLU A 47 5.16 -19.13 0.84
CA GLU A 47 6.34 -18.67 0.11
C GLU A 47 6.60 -17.18 0.33
N GLN A 48 5.58 -16.39 0.69
CA GLN A 48 5.68 -14.93 0.74
C GLN A 48 5.59 -14.36 2.16
N PRO A 49 6.63 -13.65 2.67
CA PRO A 49 6.60 -13.02 3.98
C PRO A 49 5.43 -12.06 4.14
N PHE A 50 5.09 -11.25 3.14
CA PHE A 50 4.00 -10.28 3.24
C PHE A 50 2.61 -10.93 3.43
N LEU A 51 2.44 -12.20 3.09
CA LEU A 51 1.18 -12.93 3.36
C LEU A 51 1.21 -13.59 4.73
N LYS A 52 2.33 -14.24 5.07
CA LYS A 52 2.52 -14.87 6.37
C LYS A 52 2.40 -13.86 7.52
N ASP A 53 2.98 -12.69 7.32
CA ASP A 53 3.08 -11.64 8.35
C ASP A 53 1.91 -10.66 8.30
N HIS A 54 0.89 -10.92 7.48
CA HIS A 54 -0.36 -10.16 7.44
C HIS A 54 -1.55 -11.13 7.52
N ALA A 55 -1.71 -11.73 8.70
CA ALA A 55 -2.72 -12.74 8.97
C ALA A 55 -3.64 -12.31 10.13
N LEU A 56 -4.90 -12.01 9.80
CA LEU A 56 -5.90 -11.66 10.80
C LEU A 56 -6.55 -12.93 11.35
N ASN A 57 -6.44 -13.16 12.67
CA ASN A 57 -6.91 -14.38 13.33
C ASN A 57 -6.37 -15.67 12.68
N GLY A 58 -5.10 -15.62 12.23
CA GLY A 58 -4.43 -16.74 11.56
C GLY A 58 -4.86 -16.98 10.11
N ILE A 59 -5.70 -16.12 9.53
CA ILE A 59 -6.06 -16.20 8.11
C ILE A 59 -5.23 -15.17 7.34
N PRO A 60 -4.31 -15.59 6.44
CA PRO A 60 -3.55 -14.66 5.61
C PRO A 60 -4.49 -13.84 4.73
N LEU A 61 -4.22 -12.53 4.68
CA LEU A 61 -4.94 -11.56 3.86
C LEU A 61 -3.93 -10.84 2.98
N LEU A 62 -4.28 -10.54 1.73
CA LEU A 62 -3.45 -9.64 0.93
C LEU A 62 -3.40 -8.26 1.61
N PRO A 63 -2.20 -7.76 1.97
CA PRO A 63 -2.06 -6.42 2.52
C PRO A 63 -2.51 -5.36 1.51
N GLY A 64 -3.19 -4.31 1.97
CA GLY A 64 -3.62 -3.20 1.11
C GLY A 64 -2.44 -2.58 0.33
N VAL A 65 -1.31 -2.38 1.01
CA VAL A 65 -0.09 -1.82 0.43
C VAL A 65 0.53 -2.69 -0.68
N MET A 66 0.35 -4.02 -0.62
CA MET A 66 0.79 -4.91 -1.71
C MET A 66 -0.15 -4.86 -2.91
N GLY A 67 -1.42 -4.49 -2.70
CA GLY A 67 -2.30 -4.25 -3.84
C GLY A 67 -2.06 -2.90 -4.53
N ILE A 68 -1.62 -1.89 -3.78
CA ILE A 68 -1.09 -0.65 -4.34
C ILE A 68 0.15 -0.96 -5.19
N GLU A 69 1.07 -1.77 -4.69
CA GLU A 69 2.24 -2.22 -5.46
C GLU A 69 1.85 -2.91 -6.77
N GLY A 70 0.85 -3.80 -6.71
CA GLY A 70 0.27 -4.42 -7.90
C GLY A 70 -0.22 -3.37 -8.91
N PHE A 71 -1.03 -2.41 -8.47
CA PHE A 71 -1.48 -1.31 -9.34
C PHE A 71 -0.33 -0.54 -9.99
N SER A 72 0.70 -0.19 -9.21
CA SER A 72 1.87 0.54 -9.70
C SER A 72 2.63 -0.23 -10.78
N VAL A 73 2.96 -1.50 -10.52
CA VAL A 73 3.74 -2.31 -11.46
C VAL A 73 2.93 -2.69 -12.71
N ALA A 74 1.64 -3.01 -12.56
CA ALA A 74 0.75 -3.26 -13.71
C ALA A 74 0.73 -2.06 -14.66
N SER A 75 0.67 -0.84 -14.10
CA SER A 75 0.61 0.41 -14.87
C SER A 75 1.96 0.76 -15.50
N LYS A 76 3.06 0.58 -14.77
CA LYS A 76 4.44 0.81 -15.24
C LYS A 76 4.81 -0.12 -16.41
N HIS A 77 4.32 -1.36 -16.41
CA HIS A 77 4.55 -2.25 -17.54
C HIS A 77 3.89 -1.77 -18.82
N ILE A 78 2.69 -1.19 -18.75
CA ILE A 78 2.01 -0.67 -19.94
C ILE A 78 2.78 0.54 -20.51
N SER A 79 3.27 1.44 -19.66
CA SER A 79 4.05 2.59 -20.14
C SER A 79 5.34 2.17 -20.81
N SER A 80 6.03 1.15 -20.31
CA SER A 80 7.27 0.64 -20.92
C SER A 80 7.10 0.16 -22.37
N VAL A 81 5.88 -0.23 -22.74
CA VAL A 81 5.53 -0.70 -24.09
C VAL A 81 4.94 0.41 -24.97
N LEU A 82 4.17 1.33 -24.38
CA LEU A 82 3.50 2.41 -25.12
C LEU A 82 4.34 3.69 -25.28
N ALA A 83 5.34 3.92 -24.44
CA ALA A 83 6.11 5.17 -24.45
C ALA A 83 7.07 5.22 -25.64
N SER A 84 6.79 6.13 -26.58
CA SER A 84 7.72 6.53 -27.64
C SER A 84 8.79 7.53 -27.17
N GLU A 85 8.65 8.06 -25.95
CA GLU A 85 9.60 8.99 -25.33
C GLU A 85 10.89 8.27 -24.96
N LYS A 86 12.04 8.85 -25.35
CA LYS A 86 13.37 8.28 -25.07
C LYS A 86 13.66 8.15 -23.56
N SER A 87 12.92 8.89 -22.74
CA SER A 87 13.14 9.05 -21.30
C SER A 87 12.26 8.13 -20.43
N GLY A 88 11.27 7.45 -20.99
CA GLY A 88 10.34 6.59 -20.24
C GLY A 88 9.36 7.34 -19.33
N PHE A 89 8.46 6.59 -18.69
CA PHE A 89 7.49 7.08 -17.70
C PHE A 89 7.59 6.25 -16.42
N ASP A 90 7.31 6.87 -15.28
CA ASP A 90 7.18 6.19 -13.98
C ASP A 90 5.88 6.58 -13.27
N VAL A 91 5.53 5.85 -12.21
CA VAL A 91 4.34 6.12 -11.39
C VAL A 91 4.58 7.36 -10.54
N ALA A 92 3.87 8.45 -10.82
CA ALA A 92 4.01 9.69 -10.04
C ALA A 92 3.07 9.71 -8.83
N ARG A 93 1.82 9.26 -9.02
CA ARG A 93 0.83 9.17 -7.95
C ARG A 93 -0.27 8.17 -8.27
N LEU A 94 -1.01 7.79 -7.24
CA LEU A 94 -2.25 7.05 -7.34
C LEU A 94 -3.38 7.88 -6.73
N GLU A 95 -4.58 7.75 -7.27
CA GLU A 95 -5.78 8.39 -6.72
C GLU A 95 -6.93 7.38 -6.63
N ASP A 96 -7.95 7.73 -5.85
CA ASP A 96 -9.19 6.97 -5.70
C ASP A 96 -8.93 5.49 -5.33
N ILE A 97 -7.96 5.24 -4.46
CA ILE A 97 -7.65 3.88 -4.00
C ILE A 97 -8.75 3.43 -3.04
N HIS A 98 -9.43 2.34 -3.36
CA HIS A 98 -10.46 1.77 -2.49
C HIS A 98 -10.15 0.31 -2.15
N PHE A 99 -10.30 -0.04 -0.87
CA PHE A 99 -10.19 -1.40 -0.35
C PHE A 99 -11.59 -1.96 -0.08
N LEU A 100 -12.20 -2.58 -1.10
CA LEU A 100 -13.62 -2.94 -1.10
C LEU A 100 -13.91 -4.28 -0.41
N ALA A 101 -13.04 -5.27 -0.62
CA ALA A 101 -13.21 -6.60 -0.02
C ALA A 101 -11.85 -7.27 0.27
N PRO A 102 -11.68 -7.93 1.43
CA PRO A 102 -10.43 -8.60 1.75
C PRO A 102 -10.19 -9.81 0.84
N PHE A 103 -9.00 -9.89 0.25
CA PHE A 103 -8.55 -11.09 -0.45
C PHE A 103 -7.95 -12.07 0.58
N LYS A 104 -8.69 -13.13 0.93
CA LYS A 104 -8.29 -14.10 1.97
C LYS A 104 -7.66 -15.35 1.38
N PHE A 105 -6.61 -15.89 1.97
CA PHE A 105 -6.06 -17.19 1.58
C PHE A 105 -6.63 -18.27 2.49
N TYR A 106 -7.57 -19.05 1.96
CA TYR A 106 -8.24 -20.08 2.73
C TYR A 106 -7.36 -21.32 2.87
N LYS A 107 -7.24 -21.84 4.10
CA LYS A 107 -6.46 -23.06 4.43
C LYS A 107 -4.97 -22.95 4.04
N ASP A 108 -4.41 -21.74 4.06
CA ASP A 108 -3.02 -21.46 3.66
C ASP A 108 -2.67 -22.04 2.29
N ALA A 109 -3.64 -22.03 1.37
CA ALA A 109 -3.48 -22.53 0.01
C ALA A 109 -3.14 -21.38 -0.95
N PRO A 110 -2.34 -21.64 -2.00
CA PRO A 110 -2.14 -20.70 -3.08
C PRO A 110 -3.47 -20.24 -3.67
N ARG A 111 -3.54 -18.96 -4.05
CA ARG A 111 -4.69 -18.41 -4.75
C ARG A 111 -4.26 -17.52 -5.90
N ARG A 112 -4.96 -17.67 -7.02
CA ARG A 112 -4.80 -16.80 -8.17
C ARG A 112 -5.43 -15.44 -7.91
N ILE A 113 -4.70 -14.40 -8.31
CA ILE A 113 -5.09 -13.01 -8.29
C ILE A 113 -5.07 -12.44 -9.71
N THR A 114 -6.03 -11.58 -10.02
CA THR A 114 -6.17 -10.97 -11.36
C THR A 114 -6.17 -9.46 -11.25
N TRP A 115 -5.26 -8.84 -11.99
CA TRP A 115 -5.17 -7.40 -12.14
C TRP A 115 -5.68 -7.02 -13.53
N ARG A 116 -6.47 -5.96 -13.60
CA ARG A 116 -6.77 -5.30 -14.87
C ARG A 116 -6.27 -3.87 -14.84
N ALA A 117 -5.71 -3.44 -15.95
CA ALA A 117 -5.20 -2.09 -16.09
C ALA A 117 -5.55 -1.57 -17.49
N GLN A 118 -6.37 -0.52 -17.52
CA GLN A 118 -6.76 0.18 -18.74
C GLN A 118 -6.10 1.55 -18.76
N VAL A 119 -5.17 1.75 -19.69
CA VAL A 119 -4.48 3.04 -19.85
C VAL A 119 -5.23 3.91 -20.84
N ALA A 120 -5.47 5.14 -20.43
CA ALA A 120 -6.02 6.21 -21.25
C ALA A 120 -5.14 7.46 -21.13
N HIS A 121 -5.19 8.32 -22.15
CA HIS A 121 -4.63 9.66 -22.07
C HIS A 121 -5.71 10.62 -21.61
N GLU A 122 -5.50 11.28 -20.47
CA GLU A 122 -6.44 12.23 -19.87
C GLU A 122 -5.84 13.65 -19.81
N GLN A 123 -6.64 14.64 -19.40
CA GLN A 123 -6.16 16.01 -19.14
C GLN A 123 -5.19 16.01 -17.95
N GLY A 124 -3.93 15.69 -18.21
CA GLY A 124 -2.89 15.58 -17.18
C GLY A 124 -1.84 14.50 -17.43
N GLY A 125 -2.03 13.66 -18.45
CA GLY A 125 -1.04 12.64 -18.85
C GLY A 125 -1.65 11.25 -19.02
N LEU A 126 -0.82 10.24 -18.88
CA LEU A 126 -1.23 8.83 -18.96
C LEU A 126 -1.80 8.38 -17.62
N VAL A 127 -3.03 7.87 -17.64
CA VAL A 127 -3.75 7.37 -16.46
C VAL A 127 -4.13 5.93 -16.69
N ALA A 128 -3.78 5.05 -15.75
CA ALA A 128 -4.22 3.66 -15.73
C ALA A 128 -5.37 3.49 -14.73
N HIS A 129 -6.54 3.11 -15.21
CA HIS A 129 -7.64 2.65 -14.36
C HIS A 129 -7.38 1.20 -14.01
N VAL A 130 -7.27 0.91 -12.72
CA VAL A 130 -6.78 -0.37 -12.23
C VAL A 130 -7.78 -1.01 -11.29
N ILE A 131 -7.96 -2.31 -11.44
CA ILE A 131 -8.76 -3.11 -10.53
C ILE A 131 -8.07 -4.41 -10.16
N LEU A 132 -8.38 -4.88 -8.95
CA LEU A 132 -7.96 -6.17 -8.44
C LEU A 132 -9.17 -7.06 -8.23
N GLU A 133 -9.20 -8.22 -8.86
CA GLU A 133 -10.29 -9.20 -8.72
C GLU A 133 -9.77 -10.61 -8.41
N SER A 134 -10.66 -11.43 -7.85
CA SER A 134 -10.47 -12.87 -7.73
C SER A 134 -11.67 -13.62 -8.25
N THR A 135 -11.46 -14.87 -8.62
CA THR A 135 -12.53 -15.77 -9.06
C THR A 135 -12.58 -16.96 -8.12
N LEU A 136 -13.74 -17.22 -7.54
CA LEU A 136 -14.00 -18.37 -6.69
C LEU A 136 -14.88 -19.37 -7.44
N ALA A 137 -14.32 -20.55 -7.69
CA ALA A 137 -15.06 -21.63 -8.31
C ALA A 137 -16.20 -22.10 -7.40
N ARG A 138 -17.40 -22.22 -7.96
CA ARG A 138 -18.60 -22.69 -7.24
C ARG A 138 -19.12 -23.98 -7.89
N PRO A 139 -19.04 -25.14 -7.21
CA PRO A 139 -19.56 -26.39 -7.78
C PRO A 139 -21.03 -26.28 -8.18
N GLY A 140 -21.33 -26.54 -9.46
CA GLY A 140 -22.70 -26.50 -9.99
C GLY A 140 -23.31 -25.10 -10.17
N ARG A 141 -22.50 -24.03 -10.11
CA ARG A 141 -22.89 -22.65 -10.41
C ARG A 141 -21.79 -21.96 -11.21
N ASP A 142 -22.10 -20.79 -11.76
CA ASP A 142 -21.06 -19.93 -12.33
C ASP A 142 -20.06 -19.50 -11.26
N ASP A 143 -18.81 -19.38 -11.69
CA ASP A 143 -17.74 -18.85 -10.87
C ASP A 143 -18.09 -17.45 -10.35
N GLU A 144 -17.84 -17.22 -9.06
CA GLU A 144 -18.09 -15.92 -8.45
C GLU A 144 -16.86 -15.03 -8.62
N LYS A 145 -17.06 -13.86 -9.23
CA LYS A 145 -16.04 -12.80 -9.26
C LYS A 145 -16.21 -11.89 -8.06
N MET A 146 -15.09 -11.55 -7.42
CA MET A 146 -15.04 -10.61 -6.32
C MET A 146 -14.07 -9.48 -6.65
N LEU A 147 -14.57 -8.25 -6.61
CA LEU A 147 -13.76 -7.05 -6.72
C LEU A 147 -13.17 -6.74 -5.35
N HIS A 148 -11.84 -6.67 -5.29
CA HIS A 148 -11.10 -6.41 -4.06
C HIS A 148 -10.74 -4.95 -3.98
N PHE A 149 -9.89 -4.46 -4.90
CA PHE A 149 -9.40 -3.08 -4.88
C PHE A 149 -9.70 -2.37 -6.21
N THR A 150 -9.75 -1.04 -6.15
CA THR A 150 -9.80 -0.16 -7.34
C THR A 150 -8.87 1.02 -7.15
N GLY A 151 -8.42 1.64 -8.24
CA GLY A 151 -7.68 2.89 -8.18
C GLY A 151 -7.39 3.47 -9.56
N LYS A 152 -6.72 4.61 -9.56
CA LYS A 152 -6.12 5.24 -10.74
C LYS A 152 -4.63 5.42 -10.51
N VAL A 153 -3.81 5.13 -11.51
CA VAL A 153 -2.36 5.34 -11.47
C VAL A 153 -1.98 6.36 -12.52
N TYR A 154 -1.38 7.46 -12.08
CA TYR A 154 -0.90 8.52 -12.96
C TYR A 154 0.57 8.30 -13.26
N LEU A 155 0.86 8.21 -14.54
CA LEU A 155 2.20 8.02 -15.07
C LEU A 155 2.71 9.35 -15.60
N ALA A 156 3.92 9.75 -15.20
CA ALA A 156 4.57 10.97 -15.64
C ALA A 156 5.94 10.65 -16.24
N PRO A 157 6.53 11.55 -17.06
CA PRO A 157 7.93 11.44 -17.46
C PRO A 157 8.82 11.21 -16.23
N ILE A 158 9.85 10.36 -16.36
CA ILE A 158 10.72 10.00 -15.21
C ILE A 158 11.27 11.24 -14.49
N SER A 159 11.68 12.28 -15.23
CA SER A 159 12.17 13.53 -14.64
C SER A 159 11.18 14.20 -13.68
N ASP A 160 9.89 14.10 -13.99
CA ASP A 160 8.82 14.75 -13.24
C ASP A 160 8.38 13.87 -12.08
N ALA A 161 8.28 12.55 -12.31
CA ALA A 161 7.98 11.58 -11.27
C ALA A 161 9.07 11.50 -10.19
N HIS A 162 10.33 11.77 -10.55
CA HIS A 162 11.48 11.72 -9.65
C HIS A 162 11.91 13.11 -9.17
N ALA A 163 11.05 14.13 -9.34
CA ALA A 163 11.33 15.48 -8.88
C ALA A 163 11.49 15.49 -7.35
N GLU A 164 12.65 15.91 -6.85
CA GLU A 164 12.90 15.93 -5.42
C GLU A 164 11.98 16.91 -4.67
N ARG A 165 11.49 16.47 -3.52
CA ARG A 165 10.70 17.28 -2.60
C ARG A 165 11.35 17.27 -1.23
N THR A 166 11.50 18.47 -0.65
CA THR A 166 12.04 18.65 0.70
C THR A 166 11.08 19.42 1.59
N MET A 167 11.16 19.20 2.89
CA MET A 167 10.46 19.97 3.93
C MET A 167 11.32 20.07 5.19
N GLN A 168 10.88 20.87 6.16
CA GLN A 168 11.48 20.83 7.49
C GLN A 168 11.20 19.45 8.12
N PRO A 169 12.24 18.70 8.53
CA PRO A 169 12.04 17.39 9.13
C PRO A 169 11.36 17.52 10.51
N PRO A 170 10.49 16.57 10.88
CA PRO A 170 9.90 16.53 12.20
C PRO A 170 10.99 16.23 13.24
N VAL A 171 10.78 16.72 14.47
CA VAL A 171 11.70 16.48 15.58
C VAL A 171 11.15 15.35 16.44
N TRP A 172 11.96 14.31 16.65
CA TRP A 172 11.63 13.31 17.66
C TRP A 172 11.78 13.92 19.05
N ASN A 173 10.67 14.43 19.61
CA ASN A 173 10.66 15.39 20.70
C ASN A 173 10.82 14.79 22.11
N GLY A 174 10.95 13.46 22.23
CA GLY A 174 11.08 12.77 23.51
C GLY A 174 9.80 12.79 24.34
N ALA A 175 8.64 13.04 23.71
CA ALA A 175 7.35 12.88 24.35
C ALA A 175 7.07 11.41 24.69
N TYR A 176 5.95 11.18 25.40
CA TYR A 176 5.48 9.82 25.63
C TYR A 176 5.38 9.08 24.29
N THR A 177 6.08 7.95 24.22
CA THR A 177 6.19 7.11 23.04
C THR A 177 5.46 5.80 23.31
N VAL A 178 4.56 5.43 22.41
CA VAL A 178 4.05 4.06 22.33
C VAL A 178 5.10 3.23 21.60
N GLU A 179 5.72 2.31 22.32
CA GLU A 179 6.83 1.50 21.81
C GLU A 179 6.32 0.35 20.93
N ALA A 180 7.16 -0.14 20.01
CA ALA A 180 6.86 -1.29 19.13
C ALA A 180 6.23 -2.48 19.89
N LYS A 181 6.76 -2.81 21.07
CA LYS A 181 6.27 -3.93 21.90
C LYS A 181 4.80 -3.80 22.31
N ASP A 182 4.31 -2.57 22.49
CA ASP A 182 2.94 -2.28 22.90
C ASP A 182 2.02 -2.21 21.67
N ILE A 183 2.55 -1.67 20.56
CA ILE A 183 1.88 -1.65 19.24
C ILE A 183 1.56 -3.07 18.76
N TYR A 184 2.57 -3.96 18.75
CA TYR A 184 2.44 -5.30 18.18
C TYR A 184 1.90 -6.35 19.15
N GLN A 185 1.51 -5.95 20.37
CA GLN A 185 0.56 -6.73 21.19
C GLN A 185 -0.89 -6.56 20.71
N LEU A 186 -1.20 -5.43 20.08
CA LEU A 186 -2.52 -5.09 19.57
C LEU A 186 -2.69 -5.45 18.09
N TYR A 187 -1.69 -5.12 17.28
CA TYR A 187 -1.70 -5.37 15.84
C TYR A 187 -1.40 -6.84 15.52
N PHE A 188 -2.09 -7.40 14.51
CA PHE A 188 -1.91 -8.78 14.05
C PHE A 188 -0.67 -8.97 13.14
N HIS A 189 0.11 -7.91 12.94
CA HIS A 189 1.23 -7.88 12.01
C HIS A 189 2.43 -8.70 12.50
N GLY A 190 2.89 -9.61 11.65
CA GLY A 190 4.13 -10.36 11.82
C GLY A 190 5.37 -9.53 11.46
N PRO A 191 6.58 -10.08 11.64
CA PRO A 191 7.85 -9.34 11.62
C PRO A 191 8.06 -8.40 10.42
N ALA A 192 7.73 -8.82 9.20
CA ALA A 192 7.92 -7.99 8.01
C ALA A 192 7.03 -6.74 7.98
N PHE A 193 5.92 -6.75 8.73
CA PHE A 193 4.99 -5.63 8.88
C PHE A 193 5.11 -4.90 10.22
N GLN A 194 6.14 -5.22 11.04
CA GLN A 194 6.42 -4.50 12.27
C GLN A 194 7.25 -3.22 12.01
N VAL A 195 6.71 -2.34 11.17
CA VAL A 195 7.40 -1.17 10.61
C VAL A 195 7.62 -0.02 11.57
N LEU A 196 6.98 0.00 12.74
CA LEU A 196 7.07 1.08 13.72
C LEU A 196 8.06 0.74 14.84
N GLU A 197 9.09 1.57 15.00
CA GLU A 197 9.93 1.58 16.20
C GLU A 197 9.13 2.15 17.39
N GLY A 198 8.34 3.18 17.12
CA GLY A 198 7.43 3.78 18.08
C GLY A 198 6.63 4.93 17.49
N VAL A 199 5.63 5.38 18.24
CA VAL A 199 4.72 6.47 17.88
C VAL A 199 4.65 7.49 18.99
N GLN A 200 4.80 8.77 18.67
CA GLN A 200 4.64 9.86 19.64
C GLN A 200 3.88 11.04 19.07
N ARG A 201 3.32 11.88 19.94
CA ARG A 201 2.62 13.10 19.54
C ARG A 201 3.57 14.28 19.36
N SER A 202 3.35 15.08 18.32
CA SER A 202 4.07 16.31 18.02
C SER A 202 3.10 17.44 17.69
N GLY A 203 2.55 18.08 18.74
CA GLY A 203 1.50 19.08 18.57
C GLY A 203 0.21 18.43 18.09
N GLU A 204 -0.27 18.88 16.93
CA GLU A 204 -1.47 18.34 16.25
C GLU A 204 -1.17 17.10 15.42
N THR A 205 0.10 16.81 15.13
CA THR A 205 0.50 15.63 14.36
C THR A 205 0.96 14.48 15.25
N VAL A 206 1.03 13.30 14.63
CA VAL A 206 1.51 12.05 15.21
C VAL A 206 2.68 11.59 14.38
N LEU A 207 3.80 11.30 15.04
CA LEU A 207 5.02 10.84 14.39
C LEU A 207 5.17 9.35 14.61
N GLY A 208 5.18 8.58 13.52
CA GLY A 208 5.62 7.18 13.52
C GLY A 208 7.06 7.10 13.04
N LYS A 209 7.94 6.51 13.84
CA LYS A 209 9.35 6.31 13.47
C LYS A 209 9.52 4.95 12.83
N LEU A 210 10.13 4.90 11.64
CA LEU A 210 10.40 3.66 10.94
C LEU A 210 11.39 2.79 11.71
N HIS A 211 11.04 1.52 11.91
CA HIS A 211 11.92 0.50 12.44
C HIS A 211 12.97 0.12 11.39
N ARG A 212 14.25 0.18 11.76
CA ARG A 212 15.37 0.03 10.80
C ARG A 212 15.64 -1.40 10.36
N ASP A 213 15.34 -2.36 11.24
CA ASP A 213 15.77 -3.75 11.08
C ASP A 213 14.58 -4.69 10.83
N THR A 214 13.58 -4.24 10.05
CA THR A 214 12.47 -5.13 9.65
C THR A 214 12.95 -6.13 8.59
N PRO A 215 12.55 -7.40 8.69
CA PRO A 215 12.74 -8.36 7.60
C PRO A 215 12.15 -7.85 6.28
N ALA A 216 12.69 -8.35 5.16
CA ALA A 216 12.13 -8.06 3.84
C ALA A 216 10.67 -8.52 3.75
N ILE A 217 9.82 -7.69 3.12
CA ILE A 217 8.40 -8.01 2.93
C ILE A 217 8.17 -9.04 1.83
N THR A 218 9.13 -9.22 0.91
CA THR A 218 9.10 -10.27 -0.11
C THR A 218 10.23 -11.28 0.13
N ALA A 219 10.07 -12.49 -0.41
CA ALA A 219 11.04 -13.57 -0.20
C ALA A 219 12.39 -13.31 -0.90
N GLU A 220 12.34 -12.72 -2.11
CA GLU A 220 13.50 -12.52 -2.97
C GLU A 220 14.06 -11.09 -2.92
N GLY A 221 13.43 -10.20 -2.16
CA GLY A 221 13.89 -8.81 -1.98
C GLY A 221 13.88 -7.99 -3.27
N GLU A 222 12.91 -8.24 -4.16
CA GLU A 222 12.68 -7.43 -5.35
C GLU A 222 12.50 -5.94 -5.03
N GLU A 223 12.84 -5.09 -6.01
CA GLU A 223 12.53 -3.66 -5.94
C GLU A 223 11.03 -3.43 -6.10
N LEU A 224 10.47 -2.61 -5.22
CA LEU A 224 9.04 -2.32 -5.13
C LEU A 224 8.78 -0.85 -5.49
N VAL A 225 7.83 -0.61 -6.39
CA VAL A 225 7.55 0.70 -7.00
C VAL A 225 6.84 1.64 -6.03
N SER A 226 5.86 1.15 -5.26
CA SER A 226 5.05 1.97 -4.36
C SER A 226 5.62 2.06 -2.94
N THR A 227 6.79 1.48 -2.70
CA THR A 227 7.46 1.39 -1.39
C THR A 227 6.51 0.96 -0.24
N PRO A 228 5.92 -0.25 -0.27
CA PRO A 228 4.83 -0.67 0.62
C PRO A 228 5.08 -0.44 2.11
N VAL A 229 6.32 -0.64 2.58
CA VAL A 229 6.72 -0.40 3.98
C VAL A 229 6.49 1.04 4.43
N LEU A 230 6.73 2.04 3.56
CA LEU A 230 6.53 3.45 3.89
C LEU A 230 5.05 3.85 3.85
N VAL A 231 4.26 3.25 2.95
CA VAL A 231 2.80 3.42 2.96
C VAL A 231 2.20 2.82 4.23
N GLU A 232 2.68 1.62 4.61
CA GLU A 232 2.29 0.96 5.85
C GLU A 232 2.67 1.79 7.08
N LEU A 233 3.84 2.43 7.08
CA LEU A 233 4.27 3.33 8.15
C LEU A 233 3.24 4.43 8.40
N CYS A 234 2.69 5.04 7.34
CA CYS A 234 1.60 6.02 7.45
C CYS A 234 0.33 5.40 8.04
N MET A 235 -0.14 4.29 7.45
CA MET A 235 -1.39 3.63 7.84
C MET A 235 -1.36 3.15 9.30
N GLN A 236 -0.27 2.50 9.71
CA GLN A 236 -0.12 2.03 11.09
C GLN A 236 -0.04 3.19 12.08
N THR A 237 0.69 4.27 11.74
CA THR A 237 0.76 5.47 12.59
C THR A 237 -0.62 6.11 12.80
N ALA A 238 -1.40 6.24 11.72
CA ALA A 238 -2.78 6.71 11.76
C ALA A 238 -3.65 5.79 12.65
N GLY A 239 -3.57 4.47 12.44
CA GLY A 239 -4.34 3.49 13.22
C GLY A 239 -3.99 3.49 14.72
N ILE A 240 -2.75 3.78 15.10
CA ILE A 240 -2.34 3.88 16.50
C ILE A 240 -2.98 5.10 17.17
N TRP A 241 -3.03 6.24 16.47
CA TRP A 241 -3.77 7.39 16.96
C TRP A 241 -5.27 7.12 17.02
N GLU A 242 -5.85 6.51 15.97
CA GLU A 242 -7.27 6.20 15.90
C GLU A 242 -7.71 5.28 17.04
N ALA A 243 -6.96 4.21 17.29
CA ALA A 243 -7.28 3.27 18.36
C ALA A 243 -7.14 3.91 19.75
N GLY A 244 -6.17 4.81 19.95
CA GLY A 244 -6.06 5.60 21.17
C GLY A 244 -7.27 6.53 21.38
N SER A 245 -7.71 7.19 20.30
CA SER A 245 -8.77 8.20 20.31
C SER A 245 -10.18 7.60 20.42
N THR A 246 -10.44 6.52 19.69
CA THR A 246 -11.78 5.91 19.55
C THR A 246 -11.97 4.67 20.43
N GLY A 247 -10.88 4.02 20.83
CA GLY A 247 -10.91 2.73 21.53
C GLY A 247 -11.21 1.52 20.63
N ALA A 248 -11.24 1.71 19.30
CA ALA A 248 -11.48 0.64 18.34
C ALA A 248 -10.32 0.53 17.34
N LEU A 249 -10.07 -0.69 16.86
CA LEU A 249 -9.24 -0.89 15.67
C LEU A 249 -10.08 -0.64 14.42
N ALA A 250 -9.41 -0.18 13.37
CA ALA A 250 -10.02 0.02 12.06
C ALA A 250 -9.14 -0.57 10.96
N LEU A 251 -9.75 -0.91 9.84
CA LEU A 251 -9.03 -1.39 8.64
C LEU A 251 -9.00 -0.28 7.58
N PRO A 252 -7.99 -0.25 6.70
CA PRO A 252 -7.98 0.62 5.53
C PRO A 252 -9.27 0.52 4.72
N SER A 253 -9.88 1.65 4.36
CA SER A 253 -11.08 1.70 3.50
C SER A 253 -10.80 2.42 2.18
N SER A 254 -10.12 3.57 2.22
CA SER A 254 -9.68 4.27 1.01
C SER A 254 -8.49 5.19 1.25
N ILE A 255 -7.80 5.58 0.16
CA ILE A 255 -6.83 6.68 0.11
C ILE A 255 -7.26 7.59 -1.05
N GLY A 256 -7.37 8.88 -0.78
CA GLY A 256 -7.70 9.88 -1.81
C GLY A 256 -6.58 10.04 -2.82
N GLU A 257 -5.37 10.37 -2.35
CA GLU A 257 -4.16 10.47 -3.16
C GLU A 257 -2.97 9.82 -2.44
N LEU A 258 -2.11 9.12 -3.19
CA LEU A 258 -0.79 8.66 -2.77
C LEU A 258 0.23 9.14 -3.81
N ARG A 259 1.10 10.07 -3.43
CA ARG A 259 2.16 10.63 -4.28
C ARG A 259 3.52 10.03 -3.93
N LEU A 260 4.30 9.68 -4.96
CA LEU A 260 5.60 9.02 -4.81
C LEU A 260 6.72 9.91 -5.35
N TYR A 261 7.86 9.95 -4.66
CA TYR A 261 9.02 10.76 -5.04
C TYR A 261 10.27 9.94 -5.45
N HIS A 262 10.17 8.60 -5.48
CA HIS A 262 11.21 7.68 -5.98
C HIS A 262 12.63 7.97 -5.47
N ILE A 263 12.77 8.25 -4.17
CA ILE A 263 14.07 8.50 -3.55
C ILE A 263 14.60 7.26 -2.82
N THR A 264 15.89 6.97 -3.00
CA THR A 264 16.55 5.87 -2.28
C THR A 264 16.80 6.24 -0.81
N PRO A 265 16.49 5.33 0.14
CA PRO A 265 16.90 5.47 1.53
C PRO A 265 18.41 5.69 1.67
N ASN A 266 18.79 6.66 2.49
CA ASN A 266 20.19 7.09 2.69
C ASN A 266 20.72 6.74 4.09
N GLY A 267 20.08 5.78 4.78
CA GLY A 267 20.40 5.38 6.16
C GLY A 267 20.00 6.38 7.24
N GLN A 268 19.37 7.52 6.89
CA GLN A 268 18.84 8.44 7.89
C GLN A 268 17.58 7.86 8.57
N PRO A 269 17.26 8.26 9.81
CA PRO A 269 15.95 7.99 10.39
C PRO A 269 14.83 8.50 9.46
N ILE A 270 13.78 7.70 9.30
CA ILE A 270 12.59 8.02 8.50
C ILE A 270 11.39 8.10 9.44
N PHE A 271 10.52 9.08 9.21
CA PHE A 271 9.33 9.33 9.99
C PHE A 271 8.12 9.46 9.07
N ALA A 272 6.98 8.90 9.47
CA ALA A 272 5.67 9.33 8.98
C ALA A 272 5.14 10.42 9.92
N SER A 273 4.85 11.60 9.38
CA SER A 273 4.11 12.65 10.08
C SER A 273 2.66 12.59 9.65
N VAL A 274 1.77 12.18 10.55
CA VAL A 274 0.34 11.97 10.29
C VAL A 274 -0.49 13.06 10.98
N THR A 275 -1.41 13.65 10.24
CA THR A 275 -2.38 14.64 10.73
C THR A 275 -3.77 14.01 10.70
N PRO A 276 -4.42 13.80 11.86
CA PRO A 276 -5.83 13.42 11.91
C PRO A 276 -6.72 14.62 11.56
N ASN A 277 -7.72 14.39 10.72
CA ASN A 277 -8.66 15.39 10.24
C ASN A 277 -10.10 14.90 10.46
N HIS A 278 -11.04 15.84 10.66
CA HIS A 278 -12.47 15.55 10.71
C HIS A 278 -13.20 16.40 9.67
N ASN A 279 -14.09 15.81 8.88
CA ASN A 279 -15.01 16.59 8.05
C ASN A 279 -16.15 17.20 8.88
N ALA A 280 -17.04 17.94 8.22
CA ALA A 280 -18.17 18.63 8.88
C ALA A 280 -19.13 17.65 9.57
N GLU A 281 -19.21 16.41 9.06
CA GLU A 281 -20.00 15.31 9.60
C GLU A 281 -19.28 14.53 10.71
N GLY A 282 -18.02 14.90 11.02
CA GLY A 282 -17.19 14.28 12.06
C GLY A 282 -16.46 13.01 11.61
N GLU A 283 -16.58 12.62 10.34
CA GLU A 283 -15.85 11.47 9.79
C GLU A 283 -14.35 11.74 9.79
N LEU A 284 -13.61 10.74 10.25
CA LEU A 284 -12.16 10.79 10.41
C LEU A 284 -11.47 10.50 9.08
N SER A 285 -10.44 11.30 8.77
CA SER A 285 -9.47 11.01 7.72
C SER A 285 -8.07 11.39 8.18
N PHE A 286 -7.06 10.96 7.45
CA PHE A 286 -5.67 11.22 7.77
C PHE A 286 -4.90 11.67 6.55
N ASP A 287 -4.07 12.69 6.75
CA ASP A 287 -3.04 13.07 5.79
C ASP A 287 -1.68 12.69 6.38
N ALA A 288 -0.73 12.30 5.56
CA ALA A 288 0.57 11.85 6.01
C ALA A 288 1.69 12.21 5.04
N THR A 289 2.86 12.52 5.59
CA THR A 289 4.09 12.68 4.81
C THR A 289 5.18 11.81 5.40
N VAL A 290 5.87 11.05 4.54
CA VAL A 290 7.06 10.29 4.95
C VAL A 290 8.31 11.06 4.59
N VAL A 291 9.13 11.34 5.60
CA VAL A 291 10.28 12.24 5.49
C VAL A 291 11.46 11.72 6.31
N ASP A 292 12.68 11.86 5.79
CA ASP A 292 13.89 11.54 6.56
C ASP A 292 14.35 12.70 7.47
N ALA A 293 15.29 12.43 8.36
CA ALA A 293 15.87 13.43 9.26
C ALA A 293 16.60 14.60 8.56
N LYS A 294 16.81 14.54 7.24
CA LYS A 294 17.35 15.63 6.42
C LYS A 294 16.25 16.41 5.68
N GLY A 295 14.99 16.02 5.83
CA GLY A 295 13.86 16.70 5.21
C GLY A 295 13.51 16.18 3.83
N ARG A 296 14.10 15.09 3.31
CA ARG A 296 13.73 14.53 2.01
C ARG A 296 12.44 13.75 2.12
N VAL A 297 11.48 14.04 1.24
CA VAL A 297 10.15 13.43 1.24
C VAL A 297 10.14 12.21 0.32
N TYR A 298 9.65 11.07 0.84
CA TYR A 298 9.55 9.80 0.11
C TYR A 298 8.18 9.64 -0.54
N LEU A 299 7.13 9.96 0.22
CA LEU A 299 5.75 9.93 -0.24
C LEU A 299 4.86 10.88 0.57
N GLU A 300 3.75 11.25 -0.03
CA GLU A 300 2.63 11.98 0.59
C GLU A 300 1.35 11.16 0.39
N LEU A 301 0.51 11.11 1.41
CA LEU A 301 -0.74 10.37 1.43
C LEU A 301 -1.83 11.30 1.95
N ASP A 302 -2.89 11.49 1.18
CA ASP A 302 -3.96 12.42 1.50
C ASP A 302 -5.29 11.70 1.60
N ASN A 303 -6.13 12.14 2.55
CA ASN A 303 -7.48 11.66 2.75
C ASN A 303 -7.54 10.12 2.91
N TYR A 304 -6.61 9.55 3.69
CA TYR A 304 -6.69 8.15 4.10
C TYR A 304 -7.83 7.95 5.08
N ARG A 305 -8.66 6.95 4.81
CA ARG A 305 -9.85 6.62 5.58
C ARG A 305 -9.80 5.16 6.00
N THR A 306 -10.46 4.90 7.11
CA THR A 306 -10.56 3.58 7.71
C THR A 306 -12.03 3.18 7.87
N SER A 307 -12.26 1.92 8.21
CA SER A 307 -13.56 1.40 8.61
C SER A 307 -13.41 0.65 9.93
N PRO A 308 -14.17 1.01 10.97
CA PRO A 308 -14.02 0.43 12.30
C PRO A 308 -14.35 -1.06 12.28
N LEU A 309 -13.58 -1.85 13.02
CA LEU A 309 -13.91 -3.23 13.28
C LEU A 309 -15.07 -3.30 14.29
N PRO A 310 -15.97 -4.29 14.16
CA PRO A 310 -17.15 -4.40 15.03
C PRO A 310 -16.83 -4.91 16.45
N TYR A 311 -15.55 -4.97 16.83
CA TYR A 311 -15.09 -5.57 18.08
C TYR A 311 -14.35 -4.53 18.93
N ALA A 312 -14.68 -4.49 20.21
CA ALA A 312 -13.96 -3.68 21.18
C ALA A 312 -12.58 -4.29 21.47
N VAL A 313 -11.59 -3.43 21.69
CA VAL A 313 -10.24 -3.82 22.10
C VAL A 313 -10.18 -3.94 23.62
N ASP A 314 -9.40 -4.88 24.15
CA ASP A 314 -9.13 -4.97 25.59
C ASP A 314 -8.53 -3.64 26.11
N GLU A 315 -9.16 -3.08 27.13
CA GLU A 315 -8.75 -1.83 27.79
C GLU A 315 -7.29 -1.81 28.24
N LYS A 316 -6.73 -2.97 28.62
CA LYS A 316 -5.30 -3.07 28.98
C LYS A 316 -4.39 -2.82 27.79
N LEU A 317 -4.79 -3.29 26.61
CA LEU A 317 -4.04 -3.10 25.35
C LEU A 317 -4.20 -1.67 24.82
N LEU A 318 -5.34 -1.02 25.06
CA LEU A 318 -5.57 0.38 24.68
C LEU A 318 -4.83 1.39 25.56
N LYS A 319 -4.50 1.03 26.80
CA LYS A 319 -3.94 1.96 27.79
C LYS A 319 -2.70 2.74 27.28
N PRO A 320 -1.70 2.11 26.64
CA PRO A 320 -0.58 2.86 26.07
C PRO A 320 -1.03 3.86 25.00
N LEU A 321 -1.92 3.45 24.10
CA LEU A 321 -2.42 4.29 23.00
C LEU A 321 -3.28 5.45 23.50
N ARG A 322 -4.05 5.27 24.58
CA ARG A 322 -4.76 6.39 25.24
C ARG A 322 -3.81 7.43 25.80
N GLY A 323 -2.64 7.01 26.28
CA GLY A 323 -1.58 7.91 26.73
C GLY A 323 -1.00 8.78 25.60
N LEU A 324 -1.01 8.29 24.36
CA LEU A 324 -0.57 9.04 23.18
C LEU A 324 -1.51 10.21 22.85
N VAL A 325 -2.82 9.98 22.97
CA VAL A 325 -3.84 10.96 22.56
C VAL A 325 -4.33 11.84 23.70
N ALA A 326 -4.07 11.47 24.96
CA ALA A 326 -4.46 12.27 26.11
C ALA A 326 -3.83 13.67 26.05
N ASP A 327 -4.66 14.69 26.19
CA ASP A 327 -4.17 16.06 26.33
C ASP A 327 -3.29 16.16 27.57
N LYS A 328 -2.10 16.75 27.40
CA LYS A 328 -1.29 17.16 28.55
C LYS A 328 -2.06 18.26 29.27
N LYS A 329 -2.76 17.90 30.34
CA LYS A 329 -3.23 18.87 31.35
C LYS A 329 -2.06 19.63 31.95
#